data_AF-A0A8C2HL08-F1
#
_entry.id   AF-A0A8C2HL08-F1
#
_cell.length_a   1.000
_cell.length_b   1.000
_cell.length_c   1.000
_cell.angle_alpha   90.00
_cell.angle_beta   90.00
_cell.angle_gamma   90.00
#
_symmetry.space_group_name_H-M   'P 1'
#
loop_
_entity.id
_entity.type
_entity.pdbx_description
1 polymer ?
#
loop_
_entity_poly.entity_id
_entity_poly.type
_entity_poly.pdbx_seq_one_letter_code
_entity_poly.pdbx_strand_id
1 'polypeptide(L)'
;MPLYLSNYHFVNESKTWTEAQRYCRQNYTDLATIENMEEMNRLINTVNGSNNGSAWIGLYDDVNSWGWSLEDNDFYQEGQRDFRNFYHEPNNAGNELCVNMDYNGKWFDYLCDNSYPFVCYDGKTFYMYILSFLSVKH
;
A
#
# COMPACT_ATOMS: atom_id res chain seq x y z
N MET A 1 4.60 19.45 -8.36
CA MET A 1 4.18 18.16 -7.79
C MET A 1 5.26 17.67 -6.85
N PRO A 2 4.93 17.33 -5.59
CA PRO A 2 5.85 16.64 -4.70
C PRO A 2 6.20 15.26 -5.26
N LEU A 3 7.46 14.83 -5.12
CA LEU A 3 7.85 13.46 -5.39
C LEU A 3 7.75 12.71 -4.06
N TYR A 4 6.74 11.84 -3.92
CA TYR A 4 6.63 10.98 -2.75
C TYR A 4 7.59 9.81 -2.91
N LEU A 5 8.50 9.64 -1.96
CA LEU A 5 9.29 8.42 -1.86
C LEU A 5 8.60 7.49 -0.88
N SER A 6 7.94 6.47 -1.41
CA SER A 6 7.30 5.42 -0.65
C SER A 6 8.33 4.58 0.09
N ASN A 7 8.21 4.51 1.42
CA ASN A 7 8.88 3.49 2.21
C ASN A 7 7.85 2.47 2.69
N TYR A 8 8.17 1.19 2.50
CA TYR A 8 7.33 0.09 2.94
C TYR A 8 7.91 -0.57 4.19
N HIS A 9 7.03 -0.91 5.12
CA HIS A 9 7.38 -1.53 6.39
C HIS A 9 6.56 -2.78 6.59
N PHE A 10 7.20 -3.95 6.53
CA PHE A 10 6.55 -5.21 6.86
C PHE A 10 6.40 -5.33 8.38
N VAL A 11 5.18 -5.61 8.84
CA VAL A 11 4.85 -5.83 10.24
C VAL A 11 4.44 -7.29 10.41
N ASN A 12 5.27 -8.05 11.15
CA ASN A 12 5.06 -9.46 11.42
C ASN A 12 4.09 -9.69 12.60
N GLU A 13 2.94 -9.01 12.58
CA GLU A 13 1.85 -9.23 13.53
C GLU A 13 0.61 -9.65 12.76
N SER A 14 -0.08 -10.70 13.23
CA SER A 14 -1.32 -11.16 12.60
C SER A 14 -2.49 -10.30 13.09
N LYS A 15 -3.15 -9.59 12.17
CA LYS A 15 -4.28 -8.69 12.45
C LYS A 15 -5.34 -8.77 11.35
N THR A 16 -6.60 -8.47 11.69
CA THR A 16 -7.63 -8.19 10.69
C THR A 16 -7.25 -6.98 9.84
N TRP A 17 -7.83 -6.84 8.65
CA TRP A 17 -7.49 -5.72 7.76
C TRP A 17 -7.71 -4.36 8.44
N THR A 18 -8.83 -4.20 9.15
CA THR A 18 -9.15 -2.95 9.88
C THR A 18 -8.17 -2.66 11.02
N GLU A 19 -7.73 -3.70 11.75
CA GLU A 19 -6.73 -3.54 12.81
C GLU A 19 -5.35 -3.23 12.25
N ALA A 20 -4.98 -3.83 11.13
CA ALA A 20 -3.74 -3.54 10.40
C ALA A 20 -3.71 -2.09 9.90
N GLN A 21 -4.81 -1.63 9.27
CA GLN A 21 -4.97 -0.22 8.86
C GLN A 21 -4.81 0.74 10.03
N ARG A 22 -5.50 0.46 11.15
CA ARG A 22 -5.40 1.26 12.36
C ARG A 22 -3.97 1.31 12.88
N TYR A 23 -3.28 0.16 12.91
CA TYR A 23 -1.88 0.11 13.31
C TYR A 23 -1.00 0.98 12.41
N CYS A 24 -1.15 0.87 11.09
CA CYS A 24 -0.35 1.66 10.16
C CYS A 24 -0.63 3.16 10.29
N ARG A 25 -1.89 3.59 10.46
CA ARG A 25 -2.23 5.00 10.69
C ARG A 25 -1.73 5.55 12.04
N GLN A 26 -1.49 4.66 13.02
CA GLN A 26 -0.93 5.05 14.33
C GLN A 26 0.60 5.16 14.34
N ASN A 27 1.30 4.39 13.50
CA ASN A 27 2.76 4.25 13.54
C ASN A 27 3.46 4.76 12.27
N TYR A 28 2.72 4.92 11.17
CA TYR A 28 3.17 5.29 9.83
C TYR A 28 2.11 6.19 9.18
N THR A 29 1.95 6.14 7.85
CA THR A 29 0.90 6.89 7.13
C THR A 29 -0.38 6.06 7.00
N ASP A 30 -0.34 4.92 6.30
CA ASP A 30 -1.49 4.01 6.09
C ASP A 30 -0.99 2.60 5.72
N LEU A 31 -1.88 1.66 5.42
CA LEU A 31 -1.52 0.42 4.72
C LEU A 31 -0.91 0.72 3.35
N ALA A 32 -0.14 -0.23 2.85
CA ALA A 32 0.56 -0.13 1.58
C ALA A 32 -0.37 0.25 0.42
N THR A 33 -0.06 1.37 -0.24
CA THR A 33 -0.71 1.81 -1.48
C THR A 33 0.27 1.61 -2.63
N ILE A 34 -0.17 0.94 -3.70
CA ILE A 34 0.70 0.60 -4.83
C ILE A 34 0.17 1.31 -6.09
N GLU A 35 0.97 2.23 -6.61
CA GLU A 35 0.53 3.13 -7.68
C GLU A 35 1.05 2.75 -9.07
N ASN A 36 2.07 1.90 -9.12
CA ASN A 36 2.73 1.46 -10.34
C ASN A 36 3.64 0.24 -10.08
N MET A 37 4.26 -0.27 -11.15
CA MET A 37 5.14 -1.44 -11.09
C MET A 37 6.47 -1.21 -10.34
N GLU A 38 6.97 0.03 -10.27
CA GLU A 38 8.19 0.32 -9.49
C GLU A 38 7.90 0.16 -8.00
N GLU A 39 6.79 0.73 -7.55
CA GLU A 39 6.29 0.59 -6.18
C GLU A 39 5.99 -0.87 -5.83
N MET A 40 5.42 -1.61 -6.78
CA MET A 40 5.20 -3.04 -6.64
C MET A 40 6.50 -3.81 -6.35
N ASN A 41 7.56 -3.54 -7.11
CA ASN A 41 8.85 -4.18 -6.92
C ASN A 41 9.49 -3.82 -5.57
N ARG A 42 9.35 -2.57 -5.12
CA ARG A 42 9.85 -2.13 -3.79
C ARG A 42 9.14 -2.88 -2.66
N LEU A 43 7.83 -3.03 -2.78
CA LEU A 43 7.02 -3.73 -1.80
C LEU A 43 7.36 -5.24 -1.79
N ILE A 44 7.47 -5.89 -2.95
CA ILE A 44 7.91 -7.29 -3.06
C ILE A 44 9.26 -7.50 -2.37
N ASN A 45 10.25 -6.62 -2.60
CA ASN A 45 11.56 -6.70 -1.94
C ASN A 45 11.46 -6.57 -0.41
N THR A 46 10.51 -5.79 0.08
CA THR A 46 10.26 -5.62 1.52
C THR A 46 9.69 -6.90 2.14
N VAL A 47 8.77 -7.58 1.45
CA VAL A 47 8.10 -8.81 1.92
C VAL A 47 8.97 -10.07 1.75
N ASN A 48 9.76 -10.15 0.66
CA ASN A 48 10.64 -11.30 0.40
C ASN A 48 11.69 -11.55 1.49
N GLY A 49 12.04 -10.52 2.27
CA GLY A 49 12.93 -10.68 3.43
C GLY A 49 12.27 -11.30 4.66
N SER A 50 10.95 -11.52 4.67
CA SER A 50 10.16 -11.66 5.90
C SER A 50 9.52 -13.03 6.16
N ASN A 51 9.89 -14.06 5.37
CA ASN A 51 9.27 -15.40 5.29
C ASN A 51 8.01 -15.45 4.39
N ASN A 52 7.84 -16.58 3.70
CA ASN A 52 6.94 -16.88 2.57
C ASN A 52 5.40 -16.72 2.81
N GLY A 53 4.94 -15.73 3.56
CA GLY A 53 3.53 -15.48 3.86
C GLY A 53 2.91 -14.36 3.03
N SER A 54 1.57 -14.37 2.91
CA SER A 54 0.81 -13.25 2.36
C SER A 54 0.68 -12.12 3.38
N ALA A 55 0.58 -10.88 2.90
CA ALA A 55 0.44 -9.69 3.75
C ALA A 55 -0.68 -8.77 3.25
N TRP A 56 -1.43 -8.17 4.18
CA TRP A 56 -2.42 -7.16 3.83
C TRP A 56 -1.79 -5.93 3.16
N ILE A 57 -2.47 -5.43 2.13
CA ILE A 57 -2.22 -4.13 1.50
C ILE A 57 -3.47 -3.24 1.63
N GLY A 58 -3.35 -1.96 1.31
CA GLY A 58 -4.40 -0.95 1.53
C GLY A 58 -5.56 -1.00 0.54
N LEU A 59 -5.60 -1.95 -0.38
CA LEU A 59 -6.69 -2.08 -1.35
C LEU A 59 -7.87 -2.83 -0.71
N TYR A 60 -9.06 -2.24 -0.80
CA TYR A 60 -10.30 -2.82 -0.31
C TYR A 60 -11.47 -2.44 -1.23
N ASP A 61 -12.57 -3.20 -1.17
CA ASP A 61 -13.81 -2.94 -1.88
C ASP A 61 -14.85 -2.32 -0.93
N ASP A 62 -15.24 -1.07 -1.21
CA ASP A 62 -16.37 -0.40 -0.58
C ASP A 62 -17.62 -0.50 -1.47
N VAL A 63 -18.42 -1.55 -1.26
CA VAL A 63 -19.73 -1.75 -1.91
C VAL A 63 -19.67 -1.67 -3.45
N ASN A 64 -18.81 -2.53 -4.03
CA ASN A 64 -18.48 -2.64 -5.46
C ASN A 64 -17.60 -1.51 -6.00
N SER A 65 -16.78 -0.90 -5.15
CA SER A 65 -15.82 0.13 -5.54
C SER A 65 -14.48 -0.12 -4.88
N TRP A 66 -13.52 -0.63 -5.65
CA TRP A 66 -12.16 -0.84 -5.18
C TRP A 66 -11.46 0.50 -4.94
N GLY A 67 -11.07 0.76 -3.69
CA GLY A 67 -10.36 1.95 -3.25
C GLY A 67 -9.10 1.63 -2.47
N TRP A 68 -8.11 2.50 -2.58
CA TRP A 68 -6.97 2.50 -1.68
C TRP A 68 -7.35 3.16 -0.35
N SER A 69 -6.85 2.62 0.76
CA SER A 69 -7.11 3.12 2.11
C SER A 69 -6.49 4.49 2.37
N LEU A 70 -5.47 4.87 1.60
CA LEU A 70 -4.85 6.19 1.67
C LEU A 70 -5.77 7.24 1.03
N GLU A 71 -6.39 8.06 1.88
CA GLU A 71 -7.34 9.10 1.49
C GLU A 71 -6.65 10.45 1.16
N ASP A 72 -5.56 10.41 0.38
CA ASP A 72 -4.86 11.62 -0.09
C ASP A 72 -5.04 11.77 -1.62
N ASN A 73 -5.88 12.72 -2.05
CA ASN A 73 -6.11 12.93 -3.49
C ASN A 73 -4.95 13.62 -4.20
N ASP A 74 -4.13 14.39 -3.49
CA ASP A 74 -2.98 15.11 -4.07
C ASP A 74 -1.76 14.19 -4.25
N PHE A 75 -1.80 13.02 -3.61
CA PHE A 75 -0.84 11.94 -3.76
C PHE A 75 -0.91 11.30 -5.15
N TYR A 76 -2.12 10.99 -5.63
CA TYR A 76 -2.32 10.25 -6.88
C TYR A 76 -2.20 11.16 -8.12
N GLN A 77 -1.33 10.78 -9.05
CA GLN A 77 -1.37 11.26 -10.43
C GLN A 77 -2.50 10.59 -11.21
N GLU A 78 -2.84 11.16 -12.37
CA GLU A 78 -3.86 10.63 -13.27
C GLU A 78 -3.61 9.14 -13.57
N GLY A 79 -4.59 8.29 -13.25
CA GLY A 79 -4.55 6.83 -13.45
C GLY A 79 -3.83 6.01 -12.37
N GLN A 80 -3.11 6.63 -11.43
CA GLN A 80 -2.41 5.89 -10.36
C GLN A 80 -3.37 5.24 -9.35
N ARG A 81 -4.47 5.92 -9.03
CA ARG A 81 -5.49 5.42 -8.11
C ARG A 81 -6.18 4.15 -8.62
N ASP A 82 -6.21 3.96 -9.94
CA ASP A 82 -6.86 2.84 -10.62
C ASP A 82 -5.89 1.68 -10.91
N PHE A 83 -4.63 1.79 -10.50
CA PHE A 83 -3.66 0.71 -10.70
C PHE A 83 -4.09 -0.56 -9.96
N ARG A 84 -4.17 -1.68 -10.68
CA ARG A 84 -4.53 -2.99 -10.13
C ARG A 84 -3.58 -4.06 -10.67
N ASN A 85 -3.16 -5.00 -9.83
CA ASN A 85 -2.34 -6.16 -10.21
C ASN A 85 -2.96 -7.49 -9.73
N PHE A 86 -4.28 -7.62 -9.86
CA PHE A 86 -4.99 -8.85 -9.53
C PHE A 86 -4.51 -10.04 -10.37
N TYR A 87 -4.36 -11.20 -9.74
CA TYR A 87 -4.00 -12.44 -10.42
C TYR A 87 -5.20 -13.38 -10.47
N HIS A 88 -5.93 -13.38 -11.59
CA HIS A 88 -7.18 -14.14 -11.80
C HIS A 88 -8.35 -13.76 -10.86
N GLU A 89 -8.24 -12.60 -10.19
CA GLU A 89 -9.21 -11.99 -9.29
C GLU A 89 -9.66 -10.62 -9.85
N PRO A 90 -10.70 -9.95 -9.28
CA PRO A 90 -11.59 -10.43 -8.23
C PRO A 90 -12.67 -11.39 -8.76
N ASN A 91 -12.87 -12.51 -8.07
CA ASN A 91 -13.95 -13.44 -8.30
C ASN A 91 -15.15 -13.16 -7.37
N ASN A 92 -14.99 -12.29 -6.36
CA ASN A 92 -16.00 -11.88 -5.38
C ASN A 92 -16.74 -13.09 -4.75
N ALA A 93 -16.07 -14.23 -4.58
CA ALA A 93 -16.64 -15.45 -4.03
C ALA A 93 -16.85 -15.31 -2.51
N GLY A 94 -17.92 -14.63 -2.11
CA GLY A 94 -18.42 -14.63 -0.73
C GLY A 94 -18.05 -13.41 0.11
N ASN A 95 -18.06 -12.21 -0.46
CA ASN A 95 -17.76 -10.94 0.23
C ASN A 95 -16.28 -10.81 0.68
N GLU A 96 -15.35 -11.27 -0.15
CA GLU A 96 -13.92 -11.06 0.03
C GLU A 96 -13.56 -9.63 -0.41
N LEU A 97 -13.58 -8.69 0.53
CA LEU A 97 -13.48 -7.25 0.23
C LEU A 97 -12.10 -6.64 0.52
N CYS A 98 -11.14 -7.43 0.99
CA CYS A 98 -9.82 -6.94 1.41
C CYS A 98 -8.70 -7.68 0.68
N VAL A 99 -7.66 -6.96 0.26
CA VAL A 99 -6.62 -7.53 -0.59
C VAL A 99 -5.35 -7.83 0.20
N ASN A 100 -4.87 -9.06 0.11
CA ASN A 100 -3.50 -9.41 0.48
C ASN A 100 -2.63 -9.65 -0.77
N MET A 101 -1.33 -9.53 -0.57
CA MET A 101 -0.32 -9.80 -1.59
C MET A 101 0.58 -10.94 -1.13
N ASP A 102 0.85 -11.90 -2.02
CA ASP A 102 1.87 -12.93 -1.78
C ASP A 102 3.30 -12.44 -2.04
N TYR A 103 4.29 -13.26 -1.68
CA TYR A 103 5.71 -12.94 -1.88
C TYR A 103 6.12 -12.79 -3.37
N ASN A 104 5.30 -13.23 -4.32
CA ASN A 104 5.53 -13.04 -5.76
C ASN A 104 4.90 -11.76 -6.31
N GLY A 105 4.17 -11.00 -5.47
CA GLY A 105 3.44 -9.83 -5.92
C GLY A 105 2.07 -10.12 -6.52
N LYS A 106 1.47 -11.28 -6.26
CA LYS A 106 0.12 -11.58 -6.72
C LYS A 106 -0.89 -11.09 -5.68
N TRP A 107 -1.93 -10.40 -6.15
CA TRP A 107 -2.98 -9.87 -5.30
C TRP A 107 -4.18 -10.82 -5.30
N PHE A 108 -4.70 -11.05 -4.09
CA PHE A 108 -5.85 -11.89 -3.83
C PHE A 108 -6.81 -11.17 -2.90
N ASP A 109 -8.10 -11.21 -3.21
CA ASP A 109 -9.17 -10.82 -2.30
C ASP A 109 -9.42 -11.93 -1.27
N TYR A 110 -9.64 -11.52 -0.03
CA TYR A 110 -9.99 -12.40 1.09
C TYR A 110 -10.97 -11.69 2.03
N LEU A 111 -11.60 -12.47 2.92
CA LEU A 111 -12.41 -11.95 4.02
C LEU A 111 -11.56 -11.03 4.91
N CYS A 112 -12.03 -9.79 5.12
CA CYS A 112 -11.34 -8.77 5.91
C CYS A 112 -11.09 -9.16 7.37
N ASP A 113 -11.88 -10.09 7.91
CA ASP A 113 -11.77 -10.62 9.27
C ASP A 113 -10.68 -11.69 9.42
N ASN A 114 -10.08 -12.16 8.33
CA ASN A 114 -8.91 -13.02 8.39
C ASN A 114 -7.72 -12.24 8.97
N SER A 115 -6.85 -12.93 9.70
CA SER A 115 -5.69 -12.30 10.31
C SER A 115 -4.40 -12.63 9.57
N TYR A 116 -3.73 -11.61 9.06
CA TYR A 116 -2.45 -11.74 8.33
C TYR A 116 -1.43 -10.71 8.85
N PRO A 117 -0.13 -10.95 8.63
CA PRO A 117 0.86 -9.89 8.57
C PRO A 117 0.45 -8.79 7.58
N PHE A 118 1.06 -7.62 7.66
CA PHE A 118 0.65 -6.49 6.85
C PHE A 118 1.82 -5.56 6.52
N VAL A 119 1.66 -4.80 5.44
CA VAL A 119 2.66 -3.83 5.00
C VAL A 119 2.11 -2.43 5.21
N CYS A 120 2.83 -1.63 6.00
CA CYS A 120 2.53 -0.21 6.14
C CYS A 120 3.32 0.61 5.11
N TYR A 121 2.72 1.73 4.71
CA TYR A 121 3.30 2.77 3.90
C TYR A 121 3.68 3.97 4.78
N ASP A 122 4.90 4.45 4.63
CA ASP A 122 5.40 5.72 5.18
C ASP A 122 5.71 6.69 4.05
N GLY A 123 4.76 7.57 3.77
CA GLY A 123 4.85 8.59 2.75
C GLY A 123 5.66 9.78 3.23
N LYS A 124 6.99 9.73 3.05
CA LYS A 124 7.80 10.93 3.24
C LYS A 124 7.63 11.82 2.02
N THR A 125 6.90 12.92 2.21
CA THR A 125 6.89 14.03 1.25
C THR A 125 8.30 14.59 1.20
N PHE A 126 9.08 14.18 0.20
CA PHE A 126 10.33 14.86 -0.09
C PHE A 126 9.97 16.16 -0.83
N TYR A 127 9.93 17.27 -0.09
CA TYR A 127 10.21 18.57 -0.68
C TYR A 127 11.68 18.56 -1.15
N MET A 128 11.98 17.84 -2.23
CA MET A 128 13.35 17.68 -2.71
C MET A 128 13.94 19.06 -3.05
N TYR A 129 14.84 19.54 -2.20
CA TYR A 129 16.05 20.28 -2.57
C TYR A 129 15.95 21.61 -3.32
N ILE A 130 14.78 22.26 -3.44
CA ILE A 130 14.74 23.63 -4.03
C ILE A 130 15.24 24.71 -3.05
N LEU A 131 15.19 24.47 -1.73
CA LEU A 131 15.67 25.47 -0.76
C LEU A 131 17.18 25.49 -0.55
N SER A 132 17.96 24.52 -1.05
CA SER A 132 19.43 24.56 -0.96
C SER A 132 20.12 25.30 -2.12
N PHE A 133 19.40 25.75 -3.15
CA PHE A 133 19.97 26.55 -4.25
C PHE A 133 19.57 28.04 -4.24
N LEU A 134 18.71 28.48 -3.31
CA LEU A 134 18.31 29.89 -3.20
C LEU A 134 19.19 30.75 -2.28
N SER A 135 20.36 30.24 -1.87
CA SER A 135 21.37 31.07 -1.17
C SER A 135 22.65 31.30 -1.98
N VAL A 136 22.54 31.43 -3.30
CA VAL A 136 23.58 32.11 -4.11
C VAL A 136 22.90 33.17 -4.98
N LYS A 137 23.25 34.43 -4.72
CA LYS A 137 22.92 35.74 -5.35
C LYS A 137 22.24 36.64 -4.31
N HIS A 138 22.84 37.72 -3.79
CA HIS A 138 24.05 38.46 -4.13
C HIS A 138 24.61 39.04 -2.83
#